data_AF-A0AAV4X9G8-F1
#
_entry.id   AF-A0AAV4X9G8-F1
#
_cell.length_a   1.000
_cell.length_b   1.000
_cell.length_c   1.000
_cell.angle_alpha   90.00
_cell.angle_beta   90.00
_cell.angle_gamma   90.00
#
_symmetry.space_group_name_H-M   'P 1'
#
loop_
_entity.id
_entity.type
_entity.pdbx_description
1 polymer ?
#
loop_
_entity_poly.entity_id
_entity_poly.type
_entity_poly.pdbx_seq_one_letter_code
_entity_poly.pdbx_strand_id
1 'polypeptide(L)'
;MWHVIQPWTKEYDLAASKNDVGSAPQNRGRLAESVDVGMVIPGKGASQLRPVEITVETLQKYLDLEKEIQLFEKRHVLDNFQLKSDQLEQLEKNLQALQDSRHLQAQNLHELQAAIDRTNGAQSLKHFLFEKSQKGEALKEEEEEYVDLLNRQEVIERQLESTTKQRDLLKEEIQALTIDGELLQKLYAQRDELLDSIFGGAYGSERENRLEKEYDFLQERKNHIDQAHFKWKQAQIMVKQACAQLGLAVQKWKELLEIPENDMEQRYYQAAETRNNLVAASQNLQGAHGFLPNIAFPYCAEEEVDTLNKAVTFIFTDMQTPDRYEHALNCYHTTYRRSGALRQWFDQREKTNSSQRAYSSRHVFRTKLILLRMIGKTKIYFV
;
A
#
# COMPACT_ATOMS: atom_id res chain seq x y z
N MET A 1 8.17 42.03 19.65
CA MET A 1 9.01 41.84 20.84
C MET A 1 9.47 40.39 20.83
N TRP A 2 10.78 40.20 20.70
CA TRP A 2 11.46 38.93 20.47
C TRP A 2 11.39 38.02 21.70
N HIS A 3 11.11 36.73 21.52
CA HIS A 3 11.67 35.62 22.32
C HIS A 3 11.74 34.39 21.40
N VAL A 4 12.91 34.14 20.80
CA VAL A 4 14.03 33.32 21.30
C VAL A 4 13.75 31.83 21.10
N ILE A 5 14.23 31.35 19.96
CA ILE A 5 14.51 29.95 19.63
C ILE A 5 15.75 29.55 20.44
N GLN A 6 15.66 28.51 21.26
CA GLN A 6 16.83 27.86 21.87
C GLN A 6 17.14 26.55 21.10
N PRO A 7 18.42 26.29 20.76
CA PRO A 7 18.84 25.13 19.98
C PRO A 7 19.15 23.93 20.88
N TRP A 8 18.73 22.73 20.48
CA TRP A 8 19.17 21.48 21.10
C TRP A 8 20.50 21.05 20.47
N THR A 9 21.59 21.25 21.21
CA THR A 9 22.89 20.59 20.99
C THR A 9 23.13 19.52 22.07
N LYS A 10 23.77 18.45 21.62
CA LYS A 10 24.12 17.18 22.29
C LYS A 10 24.71 17.32 23.71
N GLU A 11 24.37 16.36 24.57
CA GLU A 11 25.26 15.81 25.59
C GLU A 11 25.02 14.29 25.68
N TYR A 12 26.07 13.53 25.37
CA TYR A 12 26.20 12.10 25.66
C TYR A 12 27.02 12.02 26.94
N ASP A 13 26.48 11.46 28.01
CA ASP A 13 27.27 11.02 29.14
C ASP A 13 27.08 9.52 29.37
N LEU A 14 28.23 8.84 29.44
CA LEU A 14 28.37 7.46 29.87
C LEU A 14 28.09 7.35 31.38
N ALA A 15 27.29 6.37 31.77
CA ALA A 15 27.48 5.69 33.05
C ALA A 15 27.05 4.22 32.94
N ALA A 16 28.01 3.33 33.15
CA ALA A 16 27.79 1.91 33.32
C ALA A 16 27.40 1.61 34.77
N SER A 17 26.40 0.74 34.99
CA SER A 17 26.40 -0.13 36.17
C SER A 17 25.54 -1.38 35.95
N LYS A 18 26.09 -2.48 36.48
CA LYS A 18 25.82 -3.91 36.38
C LYS A 18 24.59 -4.42 37.17
N ASN A 19 24.08 -5.57 36.70
CA ASN A 19 23.37 -6.69 37.39
C ASN A 19 21.94 -6.39 37.92
N ASP A 20 20.94 -7.28 37.88
CA ASP A 20 20.91 -8.74 37.78
C ASP A 20 19.51 -9.25 37.34
N VAL A 21 19.51 -10.22 36.41
CA VAL A 21 18.77 -11.52 36.36
C VAL A 21 17.26 -11.61 36.65
N GLY A 22 16.50 -12.09 35.64
CA GLY A 22 15.11 -12.56 35.78
C GLY A 22 14.48 -13.06 34.47
N SER A 23 14.72 -14.33 34.16
CA SER A 23 14.36 -15.16 32.99
C SER A 23 12.97 -14.99 32.33
N ALA A 24 12.95 -14.86 31.00
CA ALA A 24 11.83 -15.17 30.08
C ALA A 24 12.37 -15.42 28.64
N PRO A 25 11.63 -16.09 27.74
CA PRO A 25 12.17 -17.09 26.83
C PRO A 25 12.87 -16.54 25.58
N GLN A 26 13.90 -17.27 25.15
CA GLN A 26 14.59 -17.06 23.89
C GLN A 26 13.64 -17.31 22.72
N ASN A 27 13.17 -16.24 22.08
CA ASN A 27 12.73 -16.28 20.70
C ASN A 27 13.53 -15.22 19.93
N ARG A 28 14.74 -15.61 19.51
CA ARG A 28 15.59 -14.79 18.65
C ARG A 28 14.88 -14.66 17.30
N GLY A 29 14.72 -13.41 16.88
CA GLY A 29 14.12 -13.02 15.63
C GLY A 29 14.65 -13.83 14.45
N ARG A 30 13.71 -14.40 13.69
CA ARG A 30 13.93 -14.62 12.27
C ARG A 30 14.16 -13.24 11.65
N LEU A 31 15.42 -12.95 11.36
CA LEU A 31 15.79 -12.04 10.30
C LEU A 31 14.95 -12.40 9.08
N ALA A 32 14.27 -11.41 8.53
CA ALA A 32 13.64 -11.53 7.24
C ALA A 32 14.72 -12.04 6.27
N GLU A 33 14.52 -13.25 5.77
CA GLU A 33 15.18 -13.72 4.56
C GLU A 33 14.78 -12.74 3.47
N SER A 34 15.65 -11.76 3.20
CA SER A 34 15.73 -11.16 1.89
C SER A 34 15.81 -12.32 0.91
N VAL A 35 14.86 -12.41 -0.02
CA VAL A 35 15.01 -13.29 -1.16
C VAL A 35 16.27 -12.82 -1.87
N ASP A 36 17.37 -13.51 -1.56
CA ASP A 36 18.63 -13.43 -2.25
C ASP A 36 18.31 -13.93 -3.66
N VAL A 37 18.03 -12.98 -4.57
CA VAL A 37 18.17 -13.25 -5.98
C VAL A 37 19.66 -13.45 -6.15
N GLY A 38 20.10 -14.69 -5.91
CA GLY A 38 21.47 -15.13 -5.94
C GLY A 38 22.07 -14.79 -7.29
N MET A 39 22.59 -13.58 -7.38
CA MET A 39 23.37 -13.08 -8.49
C MET A 39 24.72 -13.79 -8.42
N VAL A 40 24.77 -14.95 -9.04
CA VAL A 40 26.05 -15.53 -9.46
C VAL A 40 26.62 -14.58 -10.49
N ILE A 41 27.50 -13.68 -10.05
CA ILE A 41 28.42 -12.99 -10.95
C ILE A 41 29.40 -14.08 -11.41
N PRO A 42 29.41 -14.50 -12.68
CA PRO A 42 30.45 -15.36 -13.17
C PRO A 42 31.74 -14.53 -13.11
N GLY A 43 32.72 -14.99 -12.33
CA GLY A 43 34.07 -14.46 -12.40
C GLY A 43 34.56 -14.55 -13.83
N LYS A 44 34.58 -13.43 -14.55
CA LYS A 44 35.03 -13.40 -15.95
C LYS A 44 36.55 -13.46 -15.98
N GLY A 45 37.06 -14.59 -16.46
CA GLY A 45 38.39 -14.66 -17.04
C GLY A 45 38.53 -13.63 -18.17
N ALA A 46 39.74 -13.09 -18.31
CA ALA A 46 40.09 -12.09 -19.30
C ALA A 46 39.89 -12.62 -20.72
N SER A 47 38.72 -12.33 -21.31
CA SER A 47 38.47 -12.54 -22.74
C SER A 47 39.09 -11.38 -23.52
N GLN A 48 40.04 -11.70 -24.39
CA GLN A 48 40.66 -10.75 -25.33
C GLN A 48 39.62 -10.23 -26.33
N LEU A 49 39.00 -9.09 -26.03
CA LEU A 49 38.16 -8.35 -26.97
C LEU A 49 39.05 -7.45 -27.84
N ARG A 50 38.85 -7.49 -29.16
CA ARG A 50 39.59 -6.62 -30.10
C ARG A 50 39.08 -5.19 -29.94
N PRO A 51 39.96 -4.18 -29.83
CA PRO A 51 39.53 -2.79 -29.69
C PRO A 51 38.78 -2.35 -30.94
N VAL A 52 37.58 -1.82 -30.76
CA VAL A 52 36.75 -1.26 -31.82
C VAL A 52 37.12 0.21 -31.99
N GLU A 53 37.43 0.64 -33.23
CA GLU A 53 37.70 2.05 -33.53
C GLU A 53 36.44 2.90 -33.34
N ILE A 54 36.59 4.12 -32.80
CA ILE A 54 35.49 5.07 -32.66
C ILE A 54 35.11 5.60 -34.06
N THR A 55 34.13 4.96 -34.68
CA THR A 55 33.53 5.37 -35.96
C THR A 55 32.18 6.07 -35.75
N VAL A 56 31.72 6.79 -36.78
CA VAL A 56 30.38 7.39 -36.81
C VAL A 56 29.29 6.34 -36.57
N GLU A 57 29.49 5.11 -37.06
CA GLU A 57 28.57 3.99 -36.88
C GLU A 57 28.49 3.52 -35.42
N THR A 58 29.62 3.40 -34.73
CA THR A 58 29.64 3.07 -33.30
C THR A 58 29.00 4.15 -32.43
N LEU A 59 29.23 5.43 -32.75
CA LEU A 59 28.58 6.55 -32.06
C LEU A 59 27.06 6.54 -32.28
N GLN A 60 26.63 6.27 -33.51
CA GLN A 60 25.21 6.16 -33.84
C GLN A 60 24.54 5.00 -33.07
N LYS A 61 25.19 3.84 -33.03
CA LYS A 61 24.72 2.67 -32.27
C LYS A 61 24.58 2.98 -30.78
N TYR A 62 25.56 3.68 -30.19
CA TYR A 62 25.49 4.12 -28.80
C TYR A 62 24.32 5.09 -28.56
N LEU A 63 24.14 6.08 -29.45
CA LEU A 63 23.04 7.04 -29.33
C LEU A 63 21.67 6.38 -29.43
N ASP A 64 21.52 5.35 -30.27
CA ASP A 64 20.25 4.64 -30.43
C ASP A 64 19.96 3.75 -29.20
N LEU A 65 20.96 3.06 -28.66
CA LEU A 65 20.84 2.35 -27.37
C LEU A 65 20.43 3.30 -26.24
N GLU A 66 21.08 4.46 -26.12
CA GLU A 66 20.75 5.46 -25.10
C GLU A 66 19.33 6.03 -25.25
N LYS A 67 18.86 6.23 -26.49
CA LYS A 67 17.47 6.64 -26.72
C LYS A 67 16.48 5.58 -26.26
N GLU A 68 16.72 4.31 -26.59
CA GLU A 68 15.84 3.20 -26.20
C GLU A 68 15.83 3.00 -24.68
N ILE A 69 17.01 2.99 -24.04
CA ILE A 69 17.14 2.94 -22.57
C ILE A 69 16.34 4.08 -21.93
N GLN A 70 16.49 5.32 -22.43
CA GLN A 70 15.77 6.47 -21.89
C GLN A 70 14.24 6.36 -22.03
N LEU A 71 13.72 5.63 -23.03
CA LEU A 71 12.27 5.41 -23.14
C LEU A 71 11.76 4.52 -22.00
N PHE A 72 12.47 3.46 -21.67
CA PHE A 72 12.13 2.57 -20.55
C PHE A 72 12.36 3.26 -19.19
N GLU A 73 13.46 4.00 -19.03
CA GLU A 73 13.74 4.75 -17.80
C GLU A 73 12.70 5.83 -17.52
N LYS A 74 12.24 6.56 -18.54
CA LYS A 74 11.15 7.55 -18.40
C LYS A 74 9.83 6.90 -17.99
N ARG A 75 9.61 5.65 -18.37
CA ARG A 75 8.44 4.86 -17.94
C ARG A 75 8.64 4.24 -16.55
N HIS A 76 9.80 4.41 -15.93
CA HIS A 76 10.11 3.91 -14.59
C HIS A 76 9.84 2.41 -14.45
N VAL A 77 10.22 1.60 -15.45
CA VAL A 77 9.83 0.19 -15.53
C VAL A 77 10.26 -0.62 -14.31
N LEU A 78 11.54 -0.51 -13.89
CA LEU A 78 12.05 -1.27 -12.74
C LEU A 78 11.43 -0.81 -11.41
N ASP A 79 11.26 0.51 -11.23
CA ASP A 79 10.62 1.06 -10.03
C ASP A 79 9.15 0.60 -9.92
N ASN A 80 8.42 0.63 -11.04
CA ASN A 80 7.04 0.17 -11.12
C ASN A 80 6.93 -1.34 -10.91
N PHE A 81 7.88 -2.12 -11.43
CA PHE A 81 7.93 -3.56 -11.23
C PHE A 81 8.07 -3.90 -9.75
N GLN A 82 9.06 -3.30 -9.07
CA GLN A 82 9.27 -3.55 -7.65
C GLN A 82 8.05 -3.13 -6.84
N LEU A 83 7.52 -1.94 -7.11
CA LEU A 83 6.36 -1.42 -6.40
C LEU A 83 5.14 -2.34 -6.54
N LYS A 84 4.83 -2.80 -7.76
CA LYS A 84 3.68 -3.67 -7.99
C LYS A 84 3.91 -5.06 -7.41
N SER A 85 5.15 -5.56 -7.41
CA SER A 85 5.50 -6.83 -6.77
C SER A 85 5.27 -6.78 -5.25
N ASP A 86 5.71 -5.71 -4.58
CA ASP A 86 5.44 -5.48 -3.16
C ASP A 86 3.92 -5.41 -2.88
N GLN A 87 3.17 -4.72 -3.76
CA GLN A 87 1.71 -4.66 -3.66
C GLN A 87 1.05 -6.03 -3.83
N LEU A 88 1.54 -6.86 -4.75
CA LEU A 88 1.03 -8.21 -4.98
C LEU A 88 1.26 -9.10 -3.77
N GLU A 89 2.46 -9.06 -3.18
CA GLU A 89 2.77 -9.84 -1.97
C GLU A 89 1.82 -9.49 -0.83
N GLN A 90 1.57 -8.19 -0.60
CA GLN A 90 0.63 -7.76 0.43
C GLN A 90 -0.81 -8.21 0.12
N LEU A 91 -1.22 -8.15 -1.15
CA LEU A 91 -2.55 -8.55 -1.59
C LEU A 91 -2.77 -10.07 -1.44
N GLU A 92 -1.74 -10.87 -1.71
CA GLU A 92 -1.78 -12.33 -1.52
C GLU A 92 -1.86 -12.72 -0.04
N LYS A 93 -1.13 -12.02 0.84
CA LYS A 93 -1.28 -12.17 2.30
C LYS A 93 -2.71 -11.86 2.76
N ASN A 94 -3.28 -10.77 2.25
CA ASN A 94 -4.66 -10.39 2.56
C ASN A 94 -5.67 -11.43 2.05
N LEU A 95 -5.46 -11.99 0.85
CA LEU A 95 -6.32 -13.06 0.32
C LEU A 95 -6.28 -14.30 1.20
N GLN A 96 -5.11 -14.72 1.66
CA GLN A 96 -4.99 -15.86 2.56
C GLN A 96 -5.77 -15.62 3.86
N ALA A 97 -5.58 -14.45 4.48
CA ALA A 97 -6.30 -14.09 5.70
C ALA A 97 -7.83 -14.06 5.51
N LEU A 98 -8.31 -13.59 4.35
CA LEU A 98 -9.74 -13.61 4.01
C LEU A 98 -10.26 -15.03 3.77
N GLN A 99 -9.45 -15.91 3.16
CA GLN A 99 -9.81 -17.32 2.98
C GLN A 99 -9.92 -18.05 4.32
N ASP A 100 -8.96 -17.83 5.23
CA ASP A 100 -8.97 -18.40 6.57
C ASP A 100 -10.20 -17.92 7.36
N SER A 101 -10.50 -16.61 7.28
CA SER A 101 -11.69 -16.01 7.88
C SER A 101 -12.99 -16.59 7.31
N ARG A 102 -13.06 -16.83 5.98
CA ARG A 102 -14.22 -17.48 5.34
C ARG A 102 -14.43 -18.89 5.89
N HIS A 103 -13.37 -19.67 6.04
CA HIS A 103 -13.46 -21.03 6.57
C HIS A 103 -13.96 -21.06 8.01
N LEU A 104 -13.42 -20.20 8.87
CA LEU A 104 -13.88 -20.05 10.25
C LEU A 104 -15.35 -19.63 10.30
N GLN A 105 -15.72 -18.65 9.46
CA GLN A 105 -17.09 -18.13 9.42
C GLN A 105 -18.10 -19.19 8.96
N ALA A 106 -17.72 -20.03 7.98
CA ALA A 106 -18.56 -21.13 7.51
C ALA A 106 -18.76 -22.21 8.59
N GLN A 107 -17.74 -22.48 9.42
CA GLN A 107 -17.85 -23.39 10.56
C GLN A 107 -18.82 -22.85 11.61
N ASN A 108 -18.66 -21.60 12.03
CA ASN A 108 -19.55 -20.95 13.01
C ASN A 108 -21.01 -20.96 12.55
N LEU A 109 -21.25 -20.69 11.25
CA LEU A 109 -22.59 -20.67 10.69
C LEU A 109 -23.22 -22.06 10.67
N HIS A 110 -22.43 -23.10 10.35
CA HIS A 110 -22.89 -24.49 10.39
C HIS A 110 -23.26 -24.93 11.81
N GLU A 111 -22.45 -24.57 12.82
CA GLU A 111 -22.73 -24.88 14.23
C GLU A 111 -24.01 -24.20 14.72
N LEU A 112 -24.18 -22.90 14.43
CA LEU A 112 -25.36 -22.16 14.84
C LEU A 112 -26.62 -22.62 14.09
N GLN A 113 -26.50 -22.96 12.80
CA GLN A 113 -27.62 -23.49 12.03
C GLN A 113 -28.11 -24.86 12.56
N ALA A 114 -27.19 -25.70 13.03
CA ALA A 114 -27.54 -26.95 13.71
C ALA A 114 -28.25 -26.71 15.06
N ALA A 115 -27.90 -25.63 15.78
CA ALA A 115 -28.52 -25.29 17.06
C ALA A 115 -29.96 -24.73 16.91
N ILE A 116 -30.23 -23.95 15.85
CA ILE A 116 -31.54 -23.29 15.64
C ILE A 116 -32.56 -24.25 14.94
N ASP A 117 -32.23 -25.53 14.76
CA ASP A 117 -33.08 -26.54 14.07
C ASP A 117 -33.57 -26.07 12.67
N ARG A 118 -32.77 -25.21 12.01
CA ARG A 118 -33.10 -24.71 10.66
C ARG A 118 -32.63 -25.70 9.61
N THR A 119 -33.45 -26.73 9.37
CA THR A 119 -33.30 -27.69 8.26
C THR A 119 -33.53 -27.10 6.88
N ASN A 120 -34.00 -25.85 6.77
CA ASN A 120 -34.13 -25.17 5.48
C ASN A 120 -32.74 -24.65 5.08
N GLY A 121 -32.20 -25.20 3.99
CA GLY A 121 -30.85 -24.93 3.49
C GLY A 121 -30.52 -23.46 3.25
N ALA A 122 -29.26 -23.19 2.89
CA ALA A 122 -28.64 -21.88 2.70
C ALA A 122 -29.59 -20.76 2.22
N GLN A 123 -30.26 -20.09 3.16
CA GLN A 123 -31.17 -18.99 2.90
C GLN A 123 -30.37 -17.68 2.92
N SER A 124 -30.53 -16.85 1.88
CA SER A 124 -29.85 -15.55 1.83
C SER A 124 -30.30 -14.64 2.99
N LEU A 125 -29.40 -13.77 3.46
CA LEU A 125 -29.68 -12.80 4.53
C LEU A 125 -30.95 -11.97 4.26
N LYS A 126 -31.11 -11.49 3.03
CA LYS A 126 -32.31 -10.76 2.59
C LYS A 126 -33.57 -11.59 2.78
N HIS A 127 -33.58 -12.84 2.30
CA HIS A 127 -34.76 -13.70 2.38
C HIS A 127 -35.11 -14.03 3.84
N PHE A 128 -34.11 -14.22 4.70
CA PHE A 128 -34.31 -14.45 6.12
C PHE A 128 -34.99 -13.25 6.82
N LEU A 129 -34.47 -12.04 6.63
CA LEU A 129 -35.05 -10.83 7.24
C LEU A 129 -36.47 -10.55 6.72
N PHE A 130 -36.71 -10.78 5.43
CA PHE A 130 -38.02 -10.56 4.82
C PHE A 130 -39.09 -11.51 5.35
N GLU A 131 -38.76 -12.79 5.51
CA GLU A 131 -39.67 -13.78 6.09
C GLU A 131 -40.07 -13.43 7.52
N LYS A 132 -39.12 -12.98 8.34
CA LYS A 132 -39.37 -12.55 9.73
C LYS A 132 -40.25 -11.30 9.80
N SER A 133 -39.96 -10.32 8.95
CA SER A 133 -40.78 -9.11 8.84
C SER A 133 -42.21 -9.41 8.44
N GLN A 134 -42.44 -10.28 7.44
CA GLN A 134 -43.79 -10.66 7.01
C GLN A 134 -44.60 -11.34 8.12
N LYS A 135 -43.92 -12.10 8.99
CA LYS A 135 -44.53 -12.75 10.15
C LYS A 135 -44.77 -11.80 11.33
N GLY A 136 -44.23 -10.58 11.28
CA GLY A 136 -44.29 -9.61 12.37
C GLY A 136 -43.51 -10.06 13.62
N GLU A 137 -42.52 -10.95 13.45
CA GLU A 137 -41.73 -11.50 14.55
C GLU A 137 -40.46 -10.67 14.76
N ALA A 138 -40.21 -10.28 16.02
CA ALA A 138 -38.91 -9.76 16.41
C ALA A 138 -37.84 -10.86 16.37
N LEU A 139 -36.59 -10.49 16.09
CA LEU A 139 -35.47 -11.41 16.13
C LEU A 139 -35.19 -11.85 17.57
N LYS A 140 -35.01 -13.16 17.77
CA LYS A 140 -34.46 -13.70 19.02
C LYS A 140 -32.94 -13.57 19.02
N GLU A 141 -32.31 -13.66 20.19
CA GLU A 141 -30.85 -13.54 20.36
C GLU A 141 -30.05 -14.45 19.40
N GLU A 142 -30.39 -15.73 19.30
CA GLU A 142 -29.74 -16.67 18.36
C GLU A 142 -29.98 -16.31 16.89
N GLU A 143 -31.10 -15.66 16.58
CA GLU A 143 -31.43 -15.23 15.22
C GLU A 143 -30.73 -13.92 14.84
N GLU A 144 -30.48 -13.04 15.81
CA GLU A 144 -29.60 -11.87 15.67
C GLU A 144 -28.17 -12.32 15.37
N GLU A 145 -27.63 -13.27 16.14
CA GLU A 145 -26.30 -13.81 15.89
C GLU A 145 -26.21 -14.48 14.50
N TYR A 146 -27.24 -15.21 14.09
CA TYR A 146 -27.31 -15.80 12.75
C TYR A 146 -27.30 -14.74 11.63
N VAL A 147 -28.03 -13.63 11.82
CA VAL A 147 -28.03 -12.48 10.89
C VAL A 147 -26.65 -11.85 10.80
N ASP A 148 -25.98 -11.66 11.92
CA ASP A 148 -24.64 -11.10 12.00
C ASP A 148 -23.61 -11.99 11.31
N LEU A 149 -23.71 -13.32 11.50
CA LEU A 149 -22.83 -14.29 10.85
C LEU A 149 -23.04 -14.32 9.33
N LEU A 150 -24.29 -14.26 8.86
CA LEU A 150 -24.60 -14.16 7.43
C LEU A 150 -24.05 -12.87 6.81
N ASN A 151 -24.18 -11.75 7.53
CA ASN A 151 -23.62 -10.48 7.08
C ASN A 151 -22.09 -10.54 6.95
N ARG A 152 -21.40 -11.09 7.95
CA ARG A 152 -19.94 -11.30 7.88
C ARG A 152 -19.55 -12.17 6.68
N GLN A 153 -20.27 -13.27 6.45
CA GLN A 153 -20.02 -14.14 5.31
C GLN A 153 -20.14 -13.38 3.98
N GLU A 154 -21.23 -12.62 3.80
CA GLU A 154 -21.45 -11.84 2.58
C GLU A 154 -20.36 -10.78 2.37
N VAL A 155 -19.92 -10.12 3.43
CA VAL A 155 -18.80 -9.17 3.39
C VAL A 155 -17.52 -9.87 2.96
N ILE A 156 -17.14 -10.99 3.60
CA ILE A 156 -15.92 -11.74 3.26
C ILE A 156 -15.95 -12.23 1.81
N GLU A 157 -17.08 -12.76 1.34
CA GLU A 157 -17.22 -13.25 -0.04
C GLU A 157 -17.04 -12.13 -1.07
N ARG A 158 -17.66 -10.96 -0.85
CA ARG A 158 -17.48 -9.79 -1.72
C ARG A 158 -16.04 -9.27 -1.69
N GLN A 159 -15.40 -9.29 -0.53
CA GLN A 159 -14.00 -8.89 -0.39
C GLN A 159 -13.09 -9.85 -1.14
N LEU A 160 -13.28 -11.16 -0.97
CA LEU A 160 -12.53 -12.18 -1.71
C LEU A 160 -12.68 -12.00 -3.22
N GLU A 161 -13.90 -11.77 -3.72
CA GLU A 161 -14.13 -11.53 -5.14
C GLU A 161 -13.36 -10.29 -5.62
N SER A 162 -13.47 -9.17 -4.90
CA SER A 162 -12.81 -7.92 -5.24
C SER A 162 -11.28 -8.02 -5.21
N THR A 163 -10.73 -8.57 -4.13
CA THR A 163 -9.29 -8.74 -3.94
C THR A 163 -8.70 -9.74 -4.93
N THR A 164 -9.44 -10.80 -5.29
CA THR A 164 -9.04 -11.75 -6.34
C THR A 164 -8.92 -11.06 -7.69
N LYS A 165 -9.92 -10.25 -8.09
CA LYS A 165 -9.86 -9.47 -9.34
C LYS A 165 -8.68 -8.49 -9.35
N GLN A 166 -8.43 -7.80 -8.23
CA GLN A 166 -7.28 -6.91 -8.11
C GLN A 166 -5.94 -7.65 -8.26
N ARG A 167 -5.82 -8.84 -7.67
CA ARG A 167 -4.63 -9.68 -7.77
C ARG A 167 -4.36 -10.09 -9.21
N ASP A 168 -5.39 -10.50 -9.92
CA ASP A 168 -5.25 -11.00 -11.29
C ASP A 168 -4.81 -9.88 -12.24
N LEU A 169 -5.42 -8.69 -12.12
CA LEU A 169 -4.98 -7.50 -12.85
C LEU A 169 -3.53 -7.13 -12.53
N LEU A 170 -3.14 -7.16 -11.26
CA LEU A 170 -1.79 -6.81 -10.85
C LEU A 170 -0.74 -7.81 -11.36
N LYS A 171 -1.09 -9.10 -11.44
CA LYS A 171 -0.24 -10.14 -12.05
C LYS A 171 -0.01 -9.88 -13.53
N GLU A 172 -1.04 -9.48 -14.27
CA GLU A 172 -0.91 -9.12 -15.70
C GLU A 172 0.02 -7.90 -15.88
N GLU A 173 -0.14 -6.86 -15.04
CA GLU A 173 0.72 -5.68 -15.09
C GLU A 173 2.18 -5.99 -14.75
N ILE A 174 2.41 -6.83 -13.74
CA ILE A 174 3.76 -7.29 -13.37
C ILE A 174 4.38 -8.07 -14.52
N GLN A 175 3.63 -8.97 -15.16
CA GLN A 175 4.13 -9.74 -16.30
C GLN A 175 4.57 -8.83 -17.46
N ALA A 176 3.80 -7.78 -17.77
CA ALA A 176 4.19 -6.80 -18.78
C ALA A 176 5.47 -6.04 -18.39
N LEU A 177 5.60 -5.65 -17.11
CA LEU A 177 6.79 -4.98 -16.61
C LEU A 177 8.02 -5.89 -16.54
N THR A 178 7.85 -7.19 -16.29
CA THR A 178 8.95 -8.18 -16.37
C THR A 178 9.53 -8.20 -17.76
N ILE A 179 8.69 -8.26 -18.80
CA ILE A 179 9.13 -8.26 -20.20
C ILE A 179 9.88 -6.96 -20.52
N ASP A 180 9.30 -5.81 -20.15
CA ASP A 180 9.95 -4.50 -20.36
C ASP A 180 11.29 -4.40 -19.57
N GLY A 181 11.37 -4.98 -18.36
CA GLY A 181 12.56 -5.00 -17.52
C GLY A 181 13.67 -5.87 -18.09
N GLU A 182 13.35 -7.05 -18.61
CA GLU A 182 14.29 -7.93 -19.32
C GLU A 182 14.84 -7.26 -20.58
N LEU A 183 14.01 -6.54 -21.33
CA LEU A 183 14.45 -5.76 -22.49
C LEU A 183 15.40 -4.64 -22.09
N LEU A 184 15.08 -3.89 -21.04
CA LEU A 184 15.95 -2.84 -20.52
C LEU A 184 17.31 -3.40 -20.05
N GLN A 185 17.31 -4.53 -19.35
CA GLN A 185 18.55 -5.19 -18.93
C GLN A 185 19.40 -5.64 -20.12
N LYS A 186 18.78 -6.15 -21.19
CA LYS A 186 19.49 -6.48 -22.44
C LYS A 186 20.11 -5.24 -23.08
N LEU A 187 19.41 -4.10 -23.10
CA LEU A 187 19.93 -2.84 -23.63
C LEU A 187 21.13 -2.33 -22.82
N TYR A 188 21.08 -2.38 -21.48
CA TYR A 188 22.23 -2.05 -20.65
C TYR A 188 23.42 -2.96 -20.93
N ALA A 189 23.21 -4.28 -21.01
CA ALA A 189 24.28 -5.23 -21.32
C ALA A 189 24.92 -4.95 -22.70
N GLN A 190 24.11 -4.63 -23.71
CA GLN A 190 24.62 -4.27 -25.04
C GLN A 190 25.40 -2.95 -25.04
N ARG A 191 24.96 -1.96 -24.26
CA ARG A 191 25.69 -0.70 -24.09
C ARG A 191 27.02 -0.95 -23.39
N ASP A 192 27.03 -1.72 -22.31
CA ASP A 192 28.23 -1.99 -21.53
C ASP A 192 29.24 -2.80 -22.37
N GLU A 193 28.80 -3.80 -23.14
CA GLU A 193 29.65 -4.53 -24.08
C GLU A 193 30.24 -3.62 -25.18
N LEU A 194 29.43 -2.69 -25.71
CA LEU A 194 29.89 -1.71 -26.68
C LEU A 194 30.96 -0.78 -26.07
N LEU A 195 30.72 -0.26 -24.87
CA LEU A 195 31.67 0.61 -24.16
C LEU A 195 32.97 -0.14 -23.81
N ASP A 196 32.87 -1.37 -23.32
CA ASP A 196 34.02 -2.22 -23.03
C ASP A 196 34.87 -2.47 -24.28
N SER A 197 34.22 -2.67 -25.44
CA SER A 197 34.92 -2.88 -26.72
C SER A 197 35.66 -1.64 -27.24
N ILE A 198 35.18 -0.44 -26.90
CA ILE A 198 35.79 0.84 -27.30
C ILE A 198 36.93 1.23 -26.36
N PHE A 199 36.74 1.04 -25.04
CA PHE A 199 37.65 1.54 -24.01
C PHE A 199 38.55 0.46 -23.40
N GLY A 200 38.46 -0.79 -23.86
CA GLY A 200 39.33 -1.89 -23.43
C GLY A 200 39.24 -2.19 -21.93
N GLY A 201 38.08 -1.93 -21.31
CA GLY A 201 37.84 -2.13 -19.87
C GLY A 201 38.48 -1.11 -18.93
N ALA A 202 39.25 -0.13 -19.43
CA ALA A 202 39.81 0.97 -18.64
C ALA A 202 38.91 2.21 -18.72
N TYR A 203 37.68 2.10 -18.19
CA TYR A 203 36.75 3.22 -18.15
C TYR A 203 37.08 4.18 -16.99
N GLY A 204 37.26 5.46 -17.31
CA GLY A 204 37.26 6.57 -16.34
C GLY A 204 38.62 6.91 -15.69
N SER A 205 38.95 8.20 -15.66
CA SER A 205 39.96 8.76 -14.75
C SER A 205 39.54 8.60 -13.28
N GLU A 206 40.46 8.68 -12.32
CA GLU A 206 40.14 8.60 -10.88
C GLU A 206 39.03 9.59 -10.47
N ARG A 207 38.99 10.76 -11.10
CA ARG A 207 37.94 11.77 -10.90
C ARG A 207 36.59 11.32 -11.44
N GLU A 208 36.55 10.67 -12.60
CA GLU A 208 35.32 10.13 -13.18
C GLU A 208 34.78 8.99 -12.32
N ASN A 209 35.64 8.06 -11.92
CA ASN A 209 35.28 6.94 -11.04
C ASN A 209 34.76 7.44 -9.67
N ARG A 210 35.32 8.53 -9.15
CA ARG A 210 34.80 9.17 -7.94
C ARG A 210 33.43 9.82 -8.15
N LEU A 211 33.23 10.52 -9.27
CA LEU A 211 31.96 11.17 -9.58
C LEU A 211 30.84 10.16 -9.83
N GLU A 212 31.15 9.04 -10.46
CA GLU A 212 30.22 7.92 -10.67
C GLU A 212 29.76 7.32 -9.35
N LYS A 213 30.70 6.99 -8.44
CA LYS A 213 30.35 6.54 -7.08
C LYS A 213 29.49 7.55 -6.31
N GLU A 214 29.79 8.85 -6.42
CA GLU A 214 28.97 9.89 -5.80
C GLU A 214 27.58 10.00 -6.45
N TYR A 215 27.48 9.75 -7.76
CA TYR A 215 26.21 9.72 -8.49
C TYR A 215 25.35 8.55 -8.05
N ASP A 216 25.89 7.34 -8.00
CA ASP A 216 25.19 6.13 -7.58
C ASP A 216 24.63 6.29 -6.17
N PHE A 217 25.45 6.80 -5.24
CA PHE A 217 25.01 7.09 -3.88
C PHE A 217 23.85 8.11 -3.81
N LEU A 218 23.92 9.17 -4.64
CA LEU A 218 22.85 10.16 -4.70
C LEU A 218 21.59 9.61 -5.38
N GLN A 219 21.74 8.72 -6.35
CA GLN A 219 20.64 8.07 -7.05
C GLN A 219 19.91 7.11 -6.10
N GLU A 220 20.62 6.30 -5.33
CA GLU A 220 20.05 5.44 -4.29
C GLU A 220 19.28 6.27 -3.25
N ARG A 221 19.88 7.35 -2.75
CA ARG A 221 19.22 8.26 -1.82
C ARG A 221 17.96 8.91 -2.41
N LYS A 222 17.99 9.27 -3.70
CA LYS A 222 16.82 9.79 -4.41
C LYS A 222 15.73 8.73 -4.49
N ASN A 223 16.07 7.50 -4.89
CA ASN A 223 15.13 6.39 -4.99
C ASN A 223 14.42 6.13 -3.65
N HIS A 224 15.15 6.14 -2.53
CA HIS A 224 14.54 6.02 -1.20
C HIS A 224 13.56 7.15 -0.86
N ILE A 225 13.90 8.40 -1.21
CA ILE A 225 13.00 9.55 -0.99
C ILE A 225 11.74 9.43 -1.86
N ASP A 226 11.89 9.01 -3.11
CA ASP A 226 10.79 8.84 -4.06
C ASP A 226 9.86 7.69 -3.63
N GLN A 227 10.40 6.56 -3.17
CA GLN A 227 9.62 5.47 -2.57
C GLN A 227 8.84 5.93 -1.33
N ALA A 228 9.51 6.64 -0.42
CA ALA A 228 8.84 7.17 0.78
C ALA A 228 7.74 8.17 0.41
N HIS A 229 7.98 9.04 -0.58
CA HIS A 229 6.97 9.95 -1.09
C HIS A 229 5.77 9.22 -1.68
N PHE A 230 6.02 8.20 -2.49
CA PHE A 230 4.98 7.39 -3.09
C PHE A 230 4.07 6.76 -2.02
N LYS A 231 4.66 6.09 -1.01
CA LYS A 231 3.91 5.48 0.10
C LYS A 231 3.03 6.49 0.83
N TRP A 232 3.58 7.66 1.15
CA TRP A 232 2.83 8.77 1.75
C TRP A 232 1.68 9.27 0.87
N LYS A 233 1.92 9.36 -0.44
CA LYS A 233 0.89 9.84 -1.38
C LYS A 233 -0.26 8.85 -1.52
N GLN A 234 0.04 7.56 -1.58
CA GLN A 234 -0.98 6.51 -1.61
C GLN A 234 -1.81 6.50 -0.33
N ALA A 235 -1.18 6.52 0.84
CA ALA A 235 -1.88 6.61 2.12
C ALA A 235 -2.81 7.83 2.19
N GLN A 236 -2.36 9.00 1.72
CA GLN A 236 -3.19 10.20 1.65
C GLN A 236 -4.43 10.01 0.74
N ILE A 237 -4.26 9.39 -0.43
CA ILE A 237 -5.37 9.12 -1.36
C ILE A 237 -6.39 8.20 -0.70
N MET A 238 -5.92 7.11 -0.07
CA MET A 238 -6.80 6.16 0.61
C MET A 238 -7.57 6.82 1.77
N VAL A 239 -6.91 7.64 2.60
CA VAL A 239 -7.61 8.39 3.67
C VAL A 239 -8.66 9.35 3.10
N LYS A 240 -8.39 10.01 1.96
CA LYS A 240 -9.37 10.86 1.28
C LYS A 240 -10.59 10.06 0.82
N GLN A 241 -10.37 8.89 0.23
CA GLN A 241 -11.43 7.98 -0.21
C GLN A 241 -12.23 7.44 0.98
N ALA A 242 -11.56 7.02 2.05
CA ALA A 242 -12.21 6.57 3.29
C ALA A 242 -13.13 7.64 3.88
N CYS A 243 -12.66 8.88 3.97
CA CYS A 243 -13.44 10.00 4.48
C CYS A 243 -14.69 10.27 3.63
N ALA A 244 -14.59 10.16 2.30
CA ALA A 244 -15.74 10.33 1.41
C ALA A 244 -16.76 9.20 1.57
N GLN A 245 -16.29 7.95 1.60
CA GLN A 245 -17.11 6.75 1.80
C GLN A 245 -17.84 6.78 3.16
N LEU A 246 -17.16 7.18 4.24
CA LEU A 246 -17.78 7.39 5.55
C LEU A 246 -18.85 8.48 5.53
N GLY A 247 -18.60 9.58 4.82
CA GLY A 247 -19.58 10.65 4.65
C GLY A 247 -20.86 10.16 3.98
N LEU A 248 -20.73 9.39 2.89
CA LEU A 248 -21.85 8.77 2.19
C LEU A 248 -22.56 7.74 3.07
N ALA A 249 -21.82 6.89 3.78
CA ALA A 249 -22.42 5.91 4.69
C ALA A 249 -23.26 6.58 5.78
N VAL A 250 -22.75 7.62 6.43
CA VAL A 250 -23.51 8.36 7.46
C VAL A 250 -24.76 9.01 6.87
N GLN A 251 -24.67 9.56 5.67
CA GLN A 251 -25.84 10.11 4.98
C GLN A 251 -26.88 9.03 4.72
N LYS A 252 -26.48 7.91 4.11
CA LYS A 252 -27.35 6.78 3.78
C LYS A 252 -27.99 6.16 5.02
N TRP A 253 -27.26 6.06 6.12
CA TRP A 253 -27.81 5.60 7.39
C TRP A 253 -28.90 6.53 7.90
N LYS A 254 -28.73 7.86 7.77
CA LYS A 254 -29.76 8.84 8.17
C LYS A 254 -31.03 8.75 7.33
N GLU A 255 -30.88 8.57 6.03
CA GLU A 255 -32.00 8.38 5.09
C GLU A 255 -32.85 7.14 5.42
N LEU A 256 -32.33 6.17 6.18
CA LEU A 256 -33.09 5.00 6.63
C LEU A 256 -34.33 5.39 7.47
N LEU A 257 -34.27 6.50 8.20
CA LEU A 257 -35.41 7.00 8.99
C LEU A 257 -36.56 7.54 8.13
N GLU A 258 -36.28 7.85 6.86
CA GLU A 258 -37.30 8.33 5.92
C GLU A 258 -38.09 7.16 5.31
N ILE A 259 -37.61 5.92 5.47
CA ILE A 259 -38.22 4.70 4.94
C ILE A 259 -39.16 4.10 6.00
N PRO A 260 -40.45 3.86 5.67
CA PRO A 260 -41.41 3.26 6.59
C PRO A 260 -40.92 1.95 7.18
N GLU A 261 -41.20 1.71 8.47
CA GLU A 261 -40.78 0.49 9.19
C GLU A 261 -41.31 -0.80 8.53
N ASN A 262 -42.46 -0.72 7.87
CA ASN A 262 -43.07 -1.85 7.17
C ASN A 262 -42.41 -2.17 5.81
N ASP A 263 -41.61 -1.25 5.26
CA ASP A 263 -40.91 -1.45 3.99
C ASP A 263 -39.50 -2.03 4.23
N MET A 264 -39.48 -3.28 4.71
CA MET A 264 -38.23 -3.96 5.04
C MET A 264 -37.35 -4.25 3.84
N GLU A 265 -37.92 -4.32 2.63
CA GLU A 265 -37.13 -4.48 1.42
C GLU A 265 -36.30 -3.23 1.14
N GLN A 266 -36.92 -2.04 1.14
CA GLN A 266 -36.20 -0.80 0.90
C GLN A 266 -35.21 -0.49 2.05
N ARG A 267 -35.60 -0.75 3.30
CA ARG A 267 -34.70 -0.61 4.47
C ARG A 267 -33.47 -1.51 4.37
N TYR A 268 -33.65 -2.77 3.95
CA TYR A 268 -32.54 -3.69 3.71
C TYR A 268 -31.56 -3.14 2.68
N TYR A 269 -32.04 -2.65 1.53
CA TYR A 269 -31.15 -2.11 0.51
C TYR A 269 -30.39 -0.86 0.99
N GLN A 270 -31.05 0.02 1.73
CA GLN A 270 -30.41 1.20 2.31
C GLN A 270 -29.33 0.83 3.34
N ALA A 271 -29.61 -0.14 4.22
CA ALA A 271 -28.64 -0.67 5.18
C ALA A 271 -27.48 -1.38 4.47
N ALA A 272 -27.75 -2.16 3.41
CA ALA A 272 -26.73 -2.81 2.62
C ALA A 272 -25.83 -1.81 1.87
N GLU A 273 -26.40 -0.73 1.33
CA GLU A 273 -25.62 0.35 0.70
C GLU A 273 -24.74 1.07 1.73
N THR A 274 -25.29 1.36 2.91
CA THR A 274 -24.54 1.91 4.05
C THR A 274 -23.37 1.00 4.41
N ARG A 275 -23.62 -0.30 4.61
CA ARG A 275 -22.61 -1.33 4.90
C ARG A 275 -21.49 -1.31 3.89
N ASN A 276 -21.82 -1.31 2.59
CA ASN A 276 -20.81 -1.38 1.53
C ASN A 276 -19.87 -0.16 1.59
N ASN A 277 -20.41 1.04 1.85
CA ASN A 277 -19.58 2.24 2.01
C ASN A 277 -18.71 2.18 3.28
N LEU A 278 -19.24 1.67 4.40
CA LEU A 278 -18.45 1.51 5.64
C LEU A 278 -17.32 0.50 5.48
N VAL A 279 -17.59 -0.64 4.84
CA VAL A 279 -16.57 -1.66 4.53
C VAL A 279 -15.49 -1.07 3.62
N ALA A 280 -15.88 -0.38 2.54
CA ALA A 280 -14.93 0.25 1.63
C ALA A 280 -14.10 1.34 2.34
N ALA A 281 -14.70 2.10 3.25
CA ALA A 281 -13.95 3.07 4.04
C ALA A 281 -12.93 2.41 4.97
N SER A 282 -13.34 1.35 5.67
CA SER A 282 -12.46 0.58 6.56
C SER A 282 -11.26 0.02 5.80
N GLN A 283 -11.48 -0.58 4.63
CA GLN A 283 -10.41 -1.09 3.77
C GLN A 283 -9.42 0.00 3.35
N ASN A 284 -9.92 1.19 3.02
CA ASN A 284 -9.07 2.32 2.69
C ASN A 284 -8.25 2.81 3.89
N LEU A 285 -8.81 2.81 5.10
CA LEU A 285 -8.06 3.15 6.32
C LEU A 285 -6.98 2.10 6.62
N GLN A 286 -7.31 0.81 6.54
CA GLN A 286 -6.36 -0.28 6.72
C GLN A 286 -5.26 -0.25 5.66
N GLY A 287 -5.60 0.01 4.40
CA GLY A 287 -4.62 0.18 3.32
C GLY A 287 -3.67 1.35 3.57
N ALA A 288 -4.18 2.46 4.11
CA ALA A 288 -3.34 3.60 4.47
C ALA A 288 -2.33 3.26 5.57
N HIS A 289 -2.73 2.48 6.59
CA HIS A 289 -1.81 1.94 7.60
C HIS A 289 -0.76 1.02 6.97
N GLY A 290 -1.17 0.14 6.05
CA GLY A 290 -0.27 -0.76 5.33
C GLY A 290 0.82 -0.04 4.50
N PHE A 291 0.50 1.13 3.93
CA PHE A 291 1.52 1.94 3.24
C PHE A 291 2.52 2.60 4.20
N LEU A 292 2.14 2.85 5.45
CA LEU A 292 2.93 3.57 6.45
C LEU A 292 3.02 2.81 7.78
N PRO A 293 3.53 1.55 7.80
CA PRO A 293 3.44 0.66 8.95
C PRO A 293 4.22 1.16 10.18
N ASN A 294 5.20 2.04 9.97
CA ASN A 294 6.03 2.61 11.03
C ASN A 294 5.54 3.99 11.50
N ILE A 295 4.33 4.40 11.12
CA ILE A 295 3.76 5.71 11.43
C ILE A 295 2.45 5.53 12.19
N ALA A 296 2.46 5.92 13.46
CA ALA A 296 1.24 5.97 14.25
C ALA A 296 0.32 7.10 13.76
N PHE A 297 -0.91 6.74 13.36
CA PHE A 297 -1.89 7.73 12.98
C PHE A 297 -2.53 8.37 14.23
N PRO A 298 -2.66 9.70 14.29
CA PRO A 298 -3.27 10.37 15.44
C PRO A 298 -4.78 10.17 15.54
N TYR A 299 -5.42 9.74 14.44
CA TYR A 299 -6.85 9.47 14.34
C TYR A 299 -7.06 8.24 13.47
N CYS A 300 -8.14 7.51 13.69
CA CYS A 300 -8.42 6.24 13.02
C CYS A 300 -7.25 5.25 13.22
N ALA A 301 -6.81 5.11 14.47
CA ALA A 301 -5.88 4.04 14.84
C ALA A 301 -6.49 2.67 14.50
N GLU A 302 -5.66 1.63 14.35
CA GLU A 302 -6.13 0.28 13.94
C GLU A 302 -7.30 -0.21 14.81
N GLU A 303 -7.20 -0.04 16.14
CA GLU A 303 -8.26 -0.39 17.10
C GLU A 303 -9.59 0.34 16.87
N GLU A 304 -9.54 1.59 16.41
CA GLU A 304 -10.74 2.37 16.08
C GLU A 304 -11.38 1.88 14.79
N VAL A 305 -10.55 1.46 13.83
CA VAL A 305 -11.02 0.83 12.58
C VAL A 305 -11.62 -0.54 12.87
N ASP A 306 -11.04 -1.30 13.80
CA ASP A 306 -11.61 -2.57 14.25
C ASP A 306 -12.94 -2.39 14.96
N THR A 307 -13.10 -1.31 15.72
CA THR A 307 -14.37 -0.95 16.34
C THR A 307 -15.44 -0.65 15.28
N LEU A 308 -15.07 0.08 14.21
CA LEU A 308 -15.95 0.28 13.06
C LEU A 308 -16.33 -1.06 12.41
N ASN A 309 -15.36 -1.95 12.19
CA ASN A 309 -15.61 -3.27 11.58
C ASN A 309 -16.58 -4.12 12.41
N LYS A 310 -16.47 -4.05 13.74
CA LYS A 310 -17.41 -4.70 14.65
C LYS A 310 -18.81 -4.11 14.50
N ALA A 311 -18.95 -2.79 14.53
CA ALA A 311 -20.26 -2.13 14.36
C ALA A 311 -20.92 -2.49 13.01
N VAL A 312 -20.14 -2.54 11.93
CA VAL A 312 -20.63 -2.93 10.59
C VAL A 312 -21.23 -4.34 10.55
N THR A 313 -20.77 -5.25 11.42
CA THR A 313 -21.36 -6.59 11.52
C THR A 313 -22.83 -6.53 11.92
N PHE A 314 -23.16 -5.67 12.88
CA PHE A 314 -24.49 -5.60 13.49
C PHE A 314 -25.47 -4.73 12.71
N ILE A 315 -25.08 -4.22 11.52
CA ILE A 315 -25.84 -3.19 10.81
C ILE A 315 -27.31 -3.54 10.52
N PHE A 316 -27.60 -4.82 10.21
CA PHE A 316 -28.97 -5.26 9.92
C PHE A 316 -29.81 -5.50 11.18
N THR A 317 -29.14 -5.62 12.31
CA THR A 317 -29.70 -5.79 13.66
C THR A 317 -29.92 -4.40 14.27
N ASP A 318 -28.97 -3.49 14.04
CA ASP A 318 -29.03 -2.10 14.48
C ASP A 318 -30.15 -1.30 13.81
N MET A 319 -30.49 -1.62 12.55
CA MET A 319 -31.61 -0.96 11.85
C MET A 319 -33.00 -1.30 12.40
N GLN A 320 -33.11 -2.31 13.27
CA GLN A 320 -34.40 -2.84 13.74
C GLN A 320 -35.00 -2.03 14.89
N THR A 321 -34.17 -1.38 15.70
CA THR A 321 -34.63 -0.64 16.90
C THR A 321 -34.05 0.76 16.94
N PRO A 322 -34.82 1.77 17.41
CA PRO A 322 -34.34 3.16 17.47
C PRO A 322 -33.04 3.33 18.28
N ASP A 323 -32.94 2.64 19.42
CA ASP A 323 -31.78 2.74 20.32
C ASP A 323 -30.50 2.20 19.67
N ARG A 324 -30.56 1.02 19.04
CA ARG A 324 -29.40 0.45 18.33
C ARG A 324 -29.05 1.27 17.09
N TYR A 325 -30.06 1.77 16.37
CA TYR A 325 -29.86 2.66 15.24
C TYR A 325 -29.06 3.91 15.63
N GLU A 326 -29.44 4.56 16.73
CA GLU A 326 -28.76 5.77 17.22
C GLU A 326 -27.33 5.44 17.69
N HIS A 327 -27.14 4.31 18.36
CA HIS A 327 -25.82 3.84 18.76
C HIS A 327 -24.89 3.63 17.55
N ALA A 328 -25.36 2.92 16.52
CA ALA A 328 -24.63 2.69 15.28
C ALA A 328 -24.32 4.01 14.56
N LEU A 329 -25.30 4.93 14.47
CA LEU A 329 -25.12 6.25 13.87
C LEU A 329 -24.00 7.03 14.58
N ASN A 330 -23.95 7.00 15.91
CA ASN A 330 -22.91 7.67 16.69
C ASN A 330 -21.53 7.08 16.42
N CYS A 331 -21.41 5.76 16.27
CA CYS A 331 -20.17 5.09 15.88
C CYS A 331 -19.70 5.54 14.48
N TYR A 332 -20.58 5.47 13.48
CA TYR A 332 -20.27 5.84 12.10
C TYR A 332 -19.91 7.32 11.97
N HIS A 333 -20.67 8.19 12.64
CA HIS A 333 -20.44 9.63 12.63
C HIS A 333 -19.14 10.02 13.34
N THR A 334 -18.82 9.39 14.47
CA THR A 334 -17.55 9.60 15.17
C THR A 334 -16.39 9.21 14.29
N THR A 335 -16.47 8.04 13.65
CA THR A 335 -15.43 7.56 12.73
C THR A 335 -15.27 8.48 11.53
N TYR A 336 -16.38 8.97 10.96
CA TYR A 336 -16.35 9.98 9.90
C TYR A 336 -15.60 11.25 10.32
N ARG A 337 -15.93 11.83 11.49
CA ARG A 337 -15.25 13.04 11.98
C ARG A 337 -13.76 12.82 12.20
N ARG A 338 -13.39 11.67 12.75
CA ARG A 338 -11.98 11.28 12.96
C ARG A 338 -11.23 11.08 11.65
N SER A 339 -11.87 10.48 10.64
CA SER A 339 -11.29 10.35 9.29
C SER A 339 -11.07 11.71 8.63
N GLY A 340 -11.97 12.68 8.87
CA GLY A 340 -11.79 14.07 8.43
C GLY A 340 -10.59 14.75 9.08
N ALA A 341 -10.37 14.53 10.39
CA ALA A 341 -9.20 15.02 11.11
C ALA A 341 -7.91 14.34 10.61
N LEU A 342 -7.93 13.04 10.35
CA LEU A 342 -6.81 12.31 9.74
C LEU A 342 -6.45 12.88 8.36
N ARG A 343 -7.45 13.12 7.51
CA ARG A 343 -7.25 13.74 6.20
C ARG A 343 -6.55 15.10 6.31
N GLN A 344 -7.00 15.95 7.24
CA GLN A 344 -6.38 17.25 7.49
C GLN A 344 -4.92 17.10 7.98
N TRP A 345 -4.66 16.13 8.84
CA TRP A 345 -3.30 15.84 9.31
C TRP A 345 -2.36 15.45 8.16
N PHE A 346 -2.81 14.59 7.23
CA PHE A 346 -2.06 14.27 6.01
C PHE A 346 -1.79 15.51 5.15
N ASP A 347 -2.82 16.35 4.91
CA ASP A 347 -2.68 17.57 4.12
C ASP A 347 -1.71 18.58 4.78
N GLN A 348 -1.63 18.63 6.11
CA GLN A 348 -0.64 19.44 6.84
C GLN A 348 0.78 18.87 6.71
N ARG A 349 0.95 17.56 6.89
CA ARG A 349 2.25 16.89 6.76
C ARG A 349 2.83 17.02 5.36
N GLU A 350 2.01 16.95 4.32
CA GLU A 350 2.43 17.15 2.93
C GLU A 350 3.00 18.57 2.70
N LYS A 351 2.37 19.60 3.27
CA LYS A 351 2.84 21.00 3.18
C LYS A 351 4.20 21.20 3.88
N THR A 352 4.37 20.63 5.08
CA THR A 352 5.64 20.67 5.81
C THR A 352 6.74 19.91 5.07
N ASN A 353 6.46 18.68 4.62
CA ASN A 353 7.42 17.84 3.91
C ASN A 353 7.84 18.44 2.55
N SER A 354 6.91 19.07 1.82
CA SER A 354 7.21 19.73 0.55
C SER A 354 8.16 20.92 0.73
N SER A 355 7.99 21.68 1.81
CA SER A 355 8.85 22.82 2.16
C SER A 355 10.27 22.37 2.52
N GLN A 356 10.39 21.23 3.22
CA GLN A 356 11.67 20.67 3.65
C GLN A 356 12.43 19.97 2.50
N ARG A 357 11.70 19.32 1.58
CA ARG A 357 12.26 18.69 0.36
C ARG A 357 12.73 19.70 -0.68
N ALA A 358 12.05 20.85 -0.79
CA ALA A 358 12.51 21.96 -1.64
C ALA A 358 13.89 22.47 -1.20
N TYR A 359 14.18 22.42 0.10
CA TYR A 359 15.45 22.86 0.68
C TYR A 359 16.62 21.86 0.52
N SER A 360 16.35 20.53 0.51
CA SER A 360 17.42 19.52 0.58
C SER A 360 17.89 18.89 -0.74
N SER A 361 17.06 18.74 -1.78
CA SER A 361 17.41 17.80 -2.87
C SER A 361 17.44 18.35 -4.29
N ARG A 362 16.72 19.43 -4.64
CA ARG A 362 16.63 19.86 -6.06
C ARG A 362 17.87 20.59 -6.57
N HIS A 363 18.55 21.37 -5.73
CA HIS A 363 19.69 22.18 -6.18
C HIS A 363 20.97 21.36 -6.30
N VAL A 364 21.26 20.48 -5.34
CA VAL A 364 22.50 19.66 -5.36
C VAL A 364 22.45 18.61 -6.47
N PHE A 365 21.30 17.94 -6.64
CA PHE A 365 21.16 16.87 -7.64
C PHE A 365 21.17 17.42 -9.08
N ARG A 366 20.47 18.53 -9.34
CA ARG A 366 20.44 19.16 -10.67
C ARG A 366 21.81 19.70 -11.09
N THR A 367 22.56 20.30 -10.17
CA THR A 367 23.90 20.84 -10.45
C THR A 367 24.90 19.71 -10.71
N LYS A 368 24.85 18.61 -9.96
CA LYS A 368 25.73 17.45 -10.18
C LYS A 368 25.40 16.66 -11.44
N LEU A 369 24.12 16.48 -11.77
CA LEU A 369 23.70 15.85 -13.04
C LEU A 369 24.12 16.69 -14.25
N ILE A 370 24.05 18.02 -14.15
CA ILE A 370 24.57 18.92 -15.18
C ILE A 370 26.10 18.79 -15.29
N LEU A 371 26.84 18.74 -14.17
CA LEU A 371 28.29 18.53 -14.18
C LEU A 371 28.70 17.20 -14.82
N LEU A 372 28.04 16.09 -14.50
CA LEU A 372 28.28 14.78 -15.13
C LEU A 372 28.00 14.81 -16.63
N ARG A 373 26.88 15.41 -17.06
CA ARG A 373 26.54 15.57 -18.48
C ARG A 373 27.51 16.50 -19.20
N MET A 374 28.04 17.54 -18.55
CA MET A 374 29.05 18.41 -19.15
C MET A 374 30.39 17.69 -19.32
N ILE A 375 30.82 16.90 -18.33
CA ILE A 375 32.07 16.12 -18.43
C ILE A 375 31.97 15.07 -19.56
N GLY A 376 30.85 14.34 -19.66
CA GLY A 376 30.61 13.41 -20.77
C GLY A 376 30.56 14.09 -22.15
N LYS A 377 29.98 15.29 -22.24
CA LYS A 377 29.99 16.09 -23.49
C LYS A 377 31.38 16.61 -23.86
N THR A 378 32.24 16.90 -22.88
CA THR A 378 33.58 17.47 -23.16
C THR A 378 34.48 16.46 -23.87
N LYS A 379 34.30 15.14 -23.65
CA LYS A 379 35.02 14.10 -24.42
C LYS A 379 34.56 13.99 -25.89
N ILE A 380 33.31 14.32 -26.22
CA ILE A 380 32.80 14.30 -27.60
C ILE A 380 33.35 15.47 -28.44
N TYR A 381 33.78 16.56 -27.81
CA TYR A 381 34.37 17.72 -28.50
C TYR A 381 35.91 17.69 -28.58
N PHE A 382 36.56 16.67 -27.99
CA PHE A 382 38.02 16.54 -27.96
C PHE A 382 38.54 15.20 -28.53
N VAL A 383 37.66 14.39 -29.13
CA VAL A 383 37.98 13.38 -30.16
C VAL A 383 37.51 13.94 -31.48
#